data_AF-A0A958Y777-F1
#
_entry.id   AF-A0A958Y777-F1
#
_cell.length_a   1.000
_cell.length_b   1.000
_cell.length_c   1.000
_cell.angle_alpha   90.00
_cell.angle_beta   90.00
_cell.angle_gamma   90.00
#
_symmetry.space_group_name_H-M   'P 1'
#
loop_
_entity.id
_entity.type
_entity.pdbx_description
1 polymer ?
#
loop_
_entity_poly.entity_id
_entity_poly.type
_entity_poly.pdbx_seq_one_letter_code
_entity_poly.pdbx_strand_id
1 'polypeptide(L)'
;MRYFVIFLFAPLFGFGQSLTANIDRFIVEKEFTKAEDTLQTLLKKHPQNLEAIELLGDVYSNQRDWDRAIIQYEKLTELKTQEANYHYKYGGALSMKALSVNKLRALSYLDDMEDAFLKAATLDSKHVNTRWALVRYYLEVPGIIGGSKEKAWLYTEELNGLSLVDGALSKGYYFETVDDFVQAESYYKKAVEVG
;
A
#
# COMPACT_ATOMS: atom_id res chain seq x y z
N MET A 1 48.32 17.39 45.74
CA MET A 1 47.68 16.22 45.11
C MET A 1 46.32 16.64 44.58
N ARG A 2 46.10 16.61 43.26
CA ARG A 2 44.79 16.84 42.64
C ARG A 2 44.58 15.70 41.64
N TYR A 3 43.66 14.80 41.96
CA TYR A 3 43.28 13.69 41.09
C TYR A 3 42.38 14.24 39.97
N PHE A 4 42.80 14.08 38.72
CA PHE A 4 41.97 14.30 37.54
C PHE A 4 41.27 12.99 37.20
N VAL A 5 39.94 12.94 37.33
CA VAL A 5 39.11 11.84 36.84
C VAL A 5 38.60 12.24 35.46
N ILE A 6 39.07 11.56 34.41
CA ILE A 6 38.57 11.72 33.05
C ILE A 6 37.47 10.68 32.84
N PHE A 7 36.21 11.13 32.75
CA PHE A 7 35.11 10.30 32.27
C PHE A 7 35.23 10.15 30.76
N LEU A 8 35.57 8.94 30.32
CA LEU A 8 35.64 8.55 28.92
C LEU A 8 34.21 8.22 28.45
N PHE A 9 33.51 9.22 27.91
CA PHE A 9 32.24 9.02 27.22
C PHE A 9 32.54 8.37 25.87
N ALA A 10 32.32 7.07 25.75
CA ALA A 10 32.37 6.36 24.47
C ALA A 10 31.10 6.70 23.67
N PRO A 11 31.20 7.21 22.42
CA PRO A 11 30.03 7.46 21.60
C PRO A 11 29.47 6.13 21.09
N LEU A 12 28.39 5.66 21.69
CA LEU A 12 27.57 4.53 21.22
C LEU A 12 26.62 4.96 20.10
N PHE A 13 27.11 5.57 19.02
CA PHE A 13 26.25 5.87 17.86
C PHE A 13 27.05 5.77 16.57
N GLY A 14 26.83 4.71 15.80
CA GLY A 14 27.43 4.57 14.47
C GLY A 14 26.95 3.40 13.62
N PHE A 15 26.41 2.33 14.20
CA PHE A 15 26.10 1.11 13.43
C PHE A 15 24.72 1.11 12.75
N GLY A 16 23.76 1.93 13.20
CA GLY A 16 22.39 1.92 12.65
C GLY A 16 22.27 2.55 11.26
N GLN A 17 23.01 3.63 11.01
CA GLN A 17 22.86 4.44 9.79
C GLN A 17 23.44 3.78 8.53
N SER A 18 24.46 2.92 8.68
CA SER A 18 25.09 2.25 7.55
C SER A 18 24.24 1.10 6.99
N LEU A 19 23.45 0.41 7.83
CA LEU A 19 22.66 -0.74 7.40
C LEU A 19 21.42 -0.33 6.62
N THR A 20 20.70 0.69 7.10
CA THR A 20 19.51 1.23 6.41
C THR A 20 19.87 1.89 5.08
N ALA A 21 20.97 2.65 5.03
CA ALA A 21 21.46 3.26 3.80
C ALA A 21 21.81 2.25 2.70
N ASN A 22 22.22 1.03 3.07
CA ASN A 22 22.46 -0.04 2.09
C ASN A 22 21.14 -0.62 1.55
N ILE A 23 20.10 -0.74 2.37
CA ILE A 23 18.78 -1.26 1.97
C ILE A 23 18.15 -0.34 0.92
N ASP A 24 18.12 0.97 1.18
CA ASP A 24 17.55 1.95 0.24
C ASP A 24 18.27 1.91 -1.10
N ARG A 25 19.61 1.87 -1.09
CA ARG A 25 20.40 1.72 -2.32
C ARG A 25 20.05 0.45 -3.07
N PHE A 26 19.98 -0.70 -2.39
CA PHE A 26 19.63 -1.97 -3.03
C PHE A 26 18.24 -1.93 -3.66
N ILE A 27 17.26 -1.29 -3.02
CA ILE A 27 15.91 -1.13 -3.58
C ILE A 27 15.94 -0.24 -4.83
N VAL A 28 16.63 0.90 -4.78
CA VAL A 28 16.76 1.82 -5.92
C VAL A 28 17.48 1.17 -7.11
N GLU A 29 18.53 0.40 -6.84
CA GLU A 29 19.29 -0.35 -7.84
C GLU A 29 18.59 -1.66 -8.27
N LYS A 30 17.39 -1.95 -7.73
CA LYS A 30 16.60 -3.17 -7.98
C LYS A 30 17.33 -4.46 -7.61
N GLU A 31 18.30 -4.39 -6.71
CA GLU A 31 19.01 -5.52 -6.12
C GLU A 31 18.18 -6.18 -5.02
N PHE A 32 16.94 -6.58 -5.33
CA PHE A 32 15.94 -7.03 -4.36
C PHE A 32 16.39 -8.22 -3.50
N THR A 33 17.18 -9.15 -4.05
CA THR A 33 17.73 -10.27 -3.27
C THR A 33 18.66 -9.81 -2.16
N LYS A 34 19.48 -8.77 -2.39
CA LYS A 34 20.39 -8.23 -1.35
C LYS A 34 19.61 -7.43 -0.31
N ALA A 35 18.61 -6.67 -0.75
CA ALA A 35 17.69 -5.97 0.15
C ALA A 35 16.97 -6.97 1.08
N GLU A 36 16.43 -8.06 0.51
CA GLU A 36 15.77 -9.14 1.26
C GLU A 36 16.69 -9.75 2.32
N ASP A 37 17.90 -10.21 1.96
CA ASP A 37 18.82 -10.85 2.91
C ASP A 37 19.24 -9.92 4.06
N THR A 38 19.44 -8.64 3.72
CA THR A 38 19.75 -7.59 4.69
C THR A 38 18.58 -7.35 5.65
N LEU A 39 17.36 -7.24 5.13
CA LEU A 39 16.13 -7.02 5.90
C LEU A 39 15.79 -8.23 6.79
N GLN A 40 15.94 -9.45 6.28
CA GLN A 40 15.75 -10.67 7.07
C GLN A 40 16.75 -10.75 8.23
N THR A 41 18.01 -10.39 7.99
CA THR A 41 19.03 -10.33 9.04
C THR A 41 18.69 -9.28 10.10
N LEU A 42 18.16 -8.13 9.67
CA LEU A 42 17.70 -7.08 10.58
C LEU A 42 16.51 -7.56 11.44
N LEU A 43 15.52 -8.19 10.82
CA LEU A 43 14.33 -8.70 11.51
C LEU A 43 14.62 -9.88 12.45
N LYS A 44 15.67 -10.67 12.21
CA LYS A 44 16.14 -11.66 13.20
C LYS A 44 16.58 -11.00 14.52
N LYS A 45 17.15 -9.79 14.46
CA LYS A 45 17.61 -9.04 15.64
C LYS A 45 16.50 -8.15 16.23
N HIS A 46 15.65 -7.61 15.37
CA HIS A 46 14.57 -6.69 15.74
C HIS A 46 13.25 -7.13 15.10
N PRO A 47 12.60 -8.19 15.61
CA PRO A 47 11.45 -8.83 14.94
C PRO A 47 10.20 -7.95 14.76
N GLN A 48 10.10 -6.84 15.48
CA GLN A 48 8.97 -5.90 15.44
C GLN A 48 9.37 -4.53 14.88
N ASN A 49 10.52 -4.42 14.21
CA ASN A 49 10.88 -3.18 13.52
C ASN A 49 9.91 -2.98 12.34
N LEU A 50 8.98 -2.03 12.49
CA LEU A 50 7.89 -1.79 11.55
C LEU A 50 8.40 -1.39 10.16
N GLU A 51 9.38 -0.48 10.11
CA GLU A 51 9.99 -0.03 8.86
C GLU A 51 10.65 -1.19 8.11
N ALA A 52 11.36 -2.07 8.81
CA ALA A 52 11.98 -3.25 8.20
C ALA A 52 10.94 -4.27 7.72
N ILE A 53 9.83 -4.45 8.44
CA ILE A 53 8.72 -5.31 7.99
C ILE A 53 8.08 -4.71 6.73
N GLU A 54 7.83 -3.41 6.73
CA GLU A 54 7.25 -2.69 5.59
C GLU A 54 8.13 -2.77 4.35
N LEU A 55 9.41 -2.43 4.48
CA LEU A 55 10.38 -2.52 3.37
C LEU A 55 10.51 -3.95 2.85
N LEU A 56 10.43 -4.96 3.73
CA LEU A 56 10.46 -6.35 3.29
C LEU A 56 9.21 -6.74 2.49
N GLY A 57 8.02 -6.27 2.93
CA GLY A 57 6.79 -6.40 2.16
C GLY A 57 6.87 -5.70 0.79
N ASP A 58 7.46 -4.51 0.75
CA ASP A 58 7.67 -3.74 -0.49
C ASP A 58 8.67 -4.46 -1.43
N VAL A 59 9.75 -5.03 -0.90
CA VAL A 59 10.71 -5.85 -1.67
C VAL A 59 10.01 -7.08 -2.26
N TYR A 60 9.22 -7.81 -1.47
CA TYR A 60 8.43 -8.94 -1.97
C TYR A 60 7.42 -8.53 -3.03
N SER A 61 6.74 -7.40 -2.84
CA SER A 61 5.83 -6.84 -3.84
C SER A 61 6.53 -6.50 -5.15
N ASN A 62 7.74 -5.92 -5.11
CA ASN A 62 8.55 -5.64 -6.30
C ASN A 62 9.02 -6.92 -7.01
N GLN A 63 9.30 -7.99 -6.26
CA GLN A 63 9.60 -9.32 -6.78
C GLN A 63 8.34 -10.06 -7.30
N ARG A 64 7.14 -9.49 -7.11
CA ARG A 64 5.83 -10.12 -7.35
C ARG A 64 5.59 -11.37 -6.51
N ASP A 65 6.28 -11.48 -5.38
CA ASP A 65 6.05 -12.52 -4.39
C ASP A 65 4.94 -12.09 -3.44
N TRP A 66 3.70 -12.15 -3.94
CA TRP A 66 2.54 -11.63 -3.23
C TRP A 66 2.25 -12.42 -1.95
N ASP A 67 2.54 -13.72 -1.92
CA ASP A 67 2.33 -14.55 -0.73
C ASP A 67 3.19 -14.06 0.45
N ARG A 68 4.48 -13.81 0.21
CA ARG A 68 5.37 -13.30 1.26
C ARG A 68 5.10 -11.82 1.58
N ALA A 69 4.68 -11.02 0.60
CA ALA A 69 4.28 -9.63 0.83
C ALA A 69 3.05 -9.53 1.75
N ILE A 70 2.01 -10.33 1.50
CA ILE A 70 0.79 -10.40 2.32
C ILE A 70 1.16 -10.67 3.78
N ILE A 71 2.02 -11.66 4.06
CA ILE A 71 2.45 -12.00 5.42
C ILE A 71 3.11 -10.82 6.13
N GLN A 72 3.95 -10.04 5.44
CA GLN A 72 4.61 -8.88 6.06
C GLN A 72 3.62 -7.75 6.33
N TYR A 73 2.73 -7.44 5.38
CA TYR A 73 1.77 -6.36 5.57
C TYR A 73 0.68 -6.72 6.58
N GLU A 74 0.23 -7.98 6.64
CA GLU A 74 -0.68 -8.49 7.68
C GLU A 74 -0.08 -8.27 9.08
N LYS A 75 1.19 -8.61 9.26
CA LYS A 75 1.90 -8.35 10.51
C LYS A 75 1.92 -6.86 10.88
N LEU A 76 1.97 -5.94 9.90
CA LEU A 76 1.88 -4.51 10.17
C LEU A 76 0.48 -4.10 10.64
N THR A 77 -0.58 -4.65 10.04
CA THR A 77 -1.96 -4.35 10.46
C THR A 77 -2.24 -4.85 11.88
N GLU A 78 -1.61 -5.96 12.30
CA GLU A 78 -1.65 -6.46 13.68
C GLU A 78 -0.87 -5.59 14.67
N LEU A 79 0.36 -5.19 14.31
CA LEU A 79 1.23 -4.41 15.19
C LEU A 79 0.77 -2.95 15.34
N LYS A 80 0.14 -2.39 14.30
CA LYS A 80 -0.36 -1.01 14.26
C LYS A 80 -1.73 -0.94 13.60
N THR A 81 -2.74 -1.35 14.35
CA THR A 81 -4.14 -1.41 13.88
C THR A 81 -4.75 -0.09 13.44
N GLN A 82 -4.15 1.05 13.83
CA GLN A 82 -4.63 2.41 13.52
C GLN A 82 -3.82 3.11 12.41
N GLU A 83 -2.90 2.42 11.75
CA GLU A 83 -2.14 2.99 10.63
C GLU A 83 -2.85 2.68 9.31
N ALA A 84 -3.44 3.69 8.68
CA ALA A 84 -4.24 3.54 7.46
C ALA A 84 -3.43 2.94 6.31
N ASN A 85 -2.16 3.36 6.17
CA ASN A 85 -1.32 2.93 5.05
C ASN A 85 -0.99 1.43 5.12
N TYR A 86 -0.94 0.84 6.32
CA TYR A 86 -0.68 -0.60 6.48
C TYR A 86 -1.85 -1.45 6.00
N HIS A 87 -3.08 -1.04 6.33
CA HIS A 87 -4.28 -1.69 5.79
C HIS A 87 -4.38 -1.51 4.27
N TYR A 88 -4.03 -0.33 3.74
CA TYR A 88 -3.96 -0.10 2.30
C TYR A 88 -2.94 -1.03 1.61
N LYS A 89 -1.72 -1.15 2.14
CA LYS A 89 -0.68 -2.04 1.59
C LYS A 89 -1.09 -3.52 1.66
N TYR A 90 -1.72 -3.95 2.75
CA TYR A 90 -2.25 -5.30 2.90
C TYR A 90 -3.32 -5.61 1.84
N GLY A 91 -4.36 -4.76 1.73
CA GLY A 91 -5.39 -4.89 0.70
C GLY A 91 -4.82 -4.82 -0.72
N GLY A 92 -3.80 -3.98 -0.95
CA GLY A 92 -3.08 -3.90 -2.22
C GLY A 92 -2.37 -5.22 -2.57
N ALA A 93 -1.65 -5.83 -1.63
CA ALA A 93 -0.99 -7.11 -1.86
C ALA A 93 -1.97 -8.26 -2.11
N LEU A 94 -3.08 -8.29 -1.36
CA LEU A 94 -4.20 -9.22 -1.61
C LEU A 94 -4.78 -9.04 -3.02
N SER A 95 -4.96 -7.78 -3.46
CA SER A 95 -5.45 -7.47 -4.82
C SER A 95 -4.49 -7.99 -5.89
N MET A 96 -3.19 -7.77 -5.72
CA MET A 96 -2.18 -8.27 -6.65
C MET A 96 -2.10 -9.80 -6.66
N LYS A 97 -2.29 -10.44 -5.49
CA LYS A 97 -2.41 -11.90 -5.39
C LYS A 97 -3.64 -12.41 -6.13
N ALA A 98 -4.80 -11.79 -5.95
CA ALA A 98 -6.05 -12.15 -6.61
C ALA A 98 -5.90 -12.07 -8.15
N LEU A 99 -5.24 -11.03 -8.66
CA LEU A 99 -4.94 -10.87 -10.09
C LEU A 99 -3.95 -11.92 -10.63
N SER A 100 -3.10 -12.48 -9.78
CA SER A 100 -2.09 -13.48 -10.16
C SER A 100 -2.63 -14.92 -10.26
N VAL A 101 -3.83 -15.17 -9.73
CA VAL A 101 -4.45 -16.50 -9.69
C VAL A 101 -5.68 -16.59 -10.60
N ASN A 102 -6.22 -17.79 -10.78
CA ASN A 102 -7.45 -17.95 -11.55
C ASN A 102 -8.64 -17.32 -10.81
N LYS A 103 -9.67 -16.91 -11.56
CA LYS A 103 -10.84 -16.19 -11.06
C LYS A 103 -11.53 -16.88 -9.88
N LEU A 104 -11.62 -18.21 -9.86
CA LEU A 104 -12.26 -18.94 -8.76
C LEU A 104 -11.47 -18.82 -7.45
N ARG A 105 -10.13 -18.90 -7.53
CA ARG A 105 -9.26 -18.67 -6.36
C ARG A 105 -9.19 -17.20 -5.97
N ALA A 106 -9.32 -16.28 -6.91
CA ALA A 106 -9.34 -14.85 -6.63
C ALA A 106 -10.49 -14.47 -5.67
N LEU A 107 -11.62 -15.19 -5.73
CA LEU A 107 -12.77 -14.95 -4.86
C LEU A 107 -12.43 -15.07 -3.36
N SER A 108 -11.46 -15.89 -2.97
CA SER A 108 -11.13 -16.08 -1.55
C SER A 108 -10.44 -14.88 -0.91
N TYR A 109 -10.03 -13.87 -1.69
CA TYR A 109 -9.35 -12.67 -1.19
C TYR A 109 -10.28 -11.45 -1.16
N LEU A 110 -11.47 -11.53 -1.76
CA LEU A 110 -12.31 -10.35 -1.99
C LEU A 110 -12.80 -9.70 -0.71
N ASP A 111 -13.18 -10.49 0.29
CA ASP A 111 -13.68 -9.98 1.57
C ASP A 111 -12.55 -9.28 2.34
N ASP A 112 -11.40 -9.95 2.49
CA ASP A 112 -10.22 -9.38 3.17
C ASP A 112 -9.71 -8.11 2.47
N MET A 113 -9.79 -8.04 1.14
CA MET A 113 -9.47 -6.85 0.36
C MET A 113 -10.41 -5.68 0.67
N GLU A 114 -11.73 -5.91 0.64
CA GLU A 114 -12.72 -4.88 0.93
C GLU A 114 -12.55 -4.37 2.36
N ASP A 115 -12.43 -5.28 3.34
CA ASP A 115 -12.27 -4.94 4.75
C ASP A 115 -11.00 -4.11 5.00
N ALA A 116 -9.88 -4.50 4.39
CA ALA A 116 -8.63 -3.76 4.50
C ALA A 116 -8.74 -2.33 3.93
N PHE A 117 -9.32 -2.19 2.74
CA PHE A 117 -9.50 -0.86 2.14
C PHE A 117 -10.51 0.00 2.90
N LEU A 118 -11.64 -0.56 3.35
CA LEU A 118 -12.61 0.16 4.16
C LEU A 118 -12.00 0.59 5.50
N LYS A 119 -11.18 -0.26 6.12
CA LYS A 119 -10.45 0.09 7.35
C LYS A 119 -9.49 1.24 7.10
N ALA A 120 -8.70 1.19 6.03
CA ALA A 120 -7.79 2.28 5.66
C ALA A 120 -8.55 3.60 5.40
N ALA A 121 -9.68 3.56 4.69
CA ALA A 121 -10.50 4.74 4.40
C ALA A 121 -11.15 5.34 5.66
N THR A 122 -11.51 4.48 6.62
CA THR A 122 -12.06 4.88 7.93
C THR A 122 -10.99 5.55 8.80
N LEU A 123 -9.76 5.02 8.79
CA LEU A 123 -8.65 5.56 9.58
C LEU A 123 -8.11 6.87 9.01
N ASP A 124 -8.09 7.02 7.69
CA ASP A 124 -7.66 8.24 7.01
C ASP A 124 -8.64 8.67 5.90
N SER A 125 -9.44 9.67 6.24
CA SER A 125 -10.41 10.28 5.34
C SER A 125 -9.78 11.07 4.18
N LYS A 126 -8.44 11.21 4.14
CA LYS A 126 -7.69 11.89 3.08
C LYS A 126 -6.82 10.93 2.28
N HIS A 127 -6.84 9.63 2.57
CA HIS A 127 -6.05 8.65 1.86
C HIS A 127 -6.56 8.45 0.43
N VAL A 128 -5.91 9.11 -0.54
CA VAL A 128 -6.29 9.11 -1.96
C VAL A 128 -6.23 7.69 -2.57
N ASN A 129 -5.11 6.99 -2.35
CA ASN A 129 -4.91 5.67 -2.98
C ASN A 129 -5.94 4.61 -2.54
N THR A 130 -6.44 4.71 -1.31
CA THR A 130 -7.45 3.76 -0.79
C THR A 130 -8.79 3.98 -1.46
N ARG A 131 -9.16 5.24 -1.72
CA ARG A 131 -10.40 5.54 -2.45
C ARG A 131 -10.32 5.05 -3.88
N TRP A 132 -9.17 5.21 -4.53
CA TRP A 132 -8.92 4.59 -5.84
C TRP A 132 -9.06 3.07 -5.80
N ALA A 133 -8.51 2.41 -4.78
CA ALA A 133 -8.65 0.97 -4.60
C ALA A 133 -10.12 0.55 -4.43
N LEU A 134 -10.91 1.31 -3.66
CA LEU A 134 -12.34 1.06 -3.47
C LEU A 134 -13.15 1.30 -4.75
N VAL A 135 -12.87 2.38 -5.51
CA VAL A 135 -13.49 2.60 -6.83
C VAL A 135 -13.27 1.39 -7.72
N ARG A 136 -12.02 0.92 -7.83
CA ARG A 136 -11.67 -0.24 -8.64
C ARG A 136 -12.35 -1.51 -8.14
N TYR A 137 -12.24 -1.80 -6.85
CA TYR A 137 -12.85 -2.98 -6.23
C TYR A 137 -14.34 -3.07 -6.57
N TYR A 138 -15.08 -2.00 -6.32
CA TYR A 138 -16.53 -2.01 -6.51
C TYR A 138 -16.99 -2.02 -7.98
N LEU A 139 -16.11 -1.63 -8.92
CA LEU A 139 -16.38 -1.69 -10.36
C LEU A 139 -15.98 -3.03 -10.99
N GLU A 140 -14.88 -3.64 -10.54
CA GLU A 140 -14.35 -4.87 -11.15
C GLU A 140 -14.94 -6.15 -10.54
N VAL A 141 -15.36 -6.11 -9.28
CA VAL A 141 -15.98 -7.28 -8.61
C VAL A 141 -17.43 -7.43 -9.09
N PRO A 142 -17.92 -8.65 -9.40
CA PRO A 142 -19.32 -8.86 -9.74
C PRO A 142 -20.27 -8.41 -8.62
N GLY A 143 -21.36 -7.73 -8.99
CA GLY A 143 -22.32 -7.19 -8.01
C GLY A 143 -23.01 -8.23 -7.13
N ILE A 144 -23.11 -9.48 -7.60
CA ILE A 144 -23.63 -10.60 -6.80
C ILE A 144 -22.68 -11.09 -5.69
N ILE A 145 -21.41 -10.69 -5.75
CA ILE A 145 -20.36 -11.11 -4.81
C ILE A 145 -19.97 -9.96 -3.87
N GLY A 146 -19.82 -8.74 -4.39
CA GLY A 146 -19.40 -7.60 -3.57
C GLY A 146 -19.28 -6.27 -4.31
N GLY A 147 -19.32 -6.27 -5.66
CA GLY A 147 -19.31 -5.03 -6.44
C GLY A 147 -20.52 -4.14 -6.20
N SER A 148 -20.36 -2.82 -6.36
CA SER A 148 -21.46 -1.86 -6.27
C SER A 148 -21.11 -0.57 -7.00
N LYS A 149 -21.83 -0.28 -8.09
CA LYS A 149 -21.64 0.96 -8.84
C LYS A 149 -21.95 2.20 -7.98
N GLU A 150 -22.90 2.09 -7.06
CA GLU A 150 -23.26 3.16 -6.13
C GLU A 150 -22.12 3.47 -5.17
N LYS A 151 -21.51 2.44 -4.56
CA LYS A 151 -20.34 2.63 -3.70
C LYS A 151 -19.13 3.12 -4.50
N ALA A 152 -18.91 2.60 -5.71
CA ALA A 152 -17.85 3.10 -6.59
C ALA A 152 -18.00 4.60 -6.85
N TRP A 153 -19.21 5.04 -7.25
CA TRP A 153 -19.51 6.44 -7.49
C TRP A 153 -19.28 7.31 -6.25
N LEU A 154 -19.72 6.86 -5.07
CA LEU A 154 -19.44 7.54 -3.80
C LEU A 154 -17.93 7.83 -3.63
N TYR A 155 -17.07 6.83 -3.85
CA TYR A 155 -15.62 7.03 -3.71
C TYR A 155 -15.02 7.91 -4.83
N THR A 156 -15.63 7.97 -6.02
CA THR A 156 -15.24 8.98 -7.03
C THR A 156 -15.55 10.40 -6.58
N GLU A 157 -16.67 10.62 -5.87
CA GLU A 157 -17.02 11.93 -5.31
C GLU A 157 -16.11 12.30 -4.14
N GLU A 158 -15.76 11.34 -3.28
CA GLU A 158 -14.76 11.56 -2.23
C GLU A 158 -13.39 11.93 -2.83
N LEU A 159 -12.93 11.21 -3.87
CA LEU A 159 -11.69 11.54 -4.58
C LEU A 159 -11.73 12.96 -5.15
N ASN A 160 -12.84 13.34 -5.78
CA ASN A 160 -13.02 14.69 -6.30
C ASN A 160 -12.94 15.78 -5.23
N GLY A 161 -13.36 15.48 -4.00
CA GLY A 161 -13.19 16.38 -2.85
C GLY A 161 -11.74 16.51 -2.37
N LEU A 162 -10.90 15.50 -2.60
CA LEU A 162 -9.50 15.48 -2.17
C LEU A 162 -8.53 16.01 -3.25
N SER A 163 -8.80 15.68 -4.51
CA SER A 163 -7.96 16.00 -5.67
C SER A 163 -8.85 16.05 -6.91
N LEU A 164 -8.88 17.22 -7.56
CA LEU A 164 -9.69 17.41 -8.78
C LEU A 164 -9.23 16.49 -9.91
N VAL A 165 -7.91 16.23 -10.00
CA VAL A 165 -7.33 15.31 -10.99
C VAL A 165 -7.79 13.89 -10.71
N ASP A 166 -7.63 13.40 -9.49
CA ASP A 166 -8.05 12.03 -9.13
C ASP A 166 -9.56 11.84 -9.21
N GLY A 167 -10.34 12.86 -8.84
CA GLY A 167 -11.79 12.88 -9.02
C GLY A 167 -12.22 12.77 -10.47
N ALA A 168 -11.61 13.55 -11.36
CA ALA A 168 -11.91 13.51 -12.78
C ALA A 168 -11.49 12.16 -13.39
N LEU A 169 -10.28 11.68 -13.08
CA LEU A 169 -9.80 10.37 -13.55
C LEU A 169 -10.69 9.22 -13.07
N SER A 170 -11.08 9.20 -11.80
CA SER A 170 -11.91 8.12 -11.24
C SER A 170 -13.33 8.11 -11.79
N LYS A 171 -13.91 9.29 -12.07
CA LYS A 171 -15.18 9.41 -12.81
C LYS A 171 -15.05 8.94 -14.25
N GLY A 172 -13.95 9.27 -14.92
CA GLY A 172 -13.66 8.75 -16.26
C GLY A 172 -13.63 7.22 -16.28
N TYR A 173 -12.90 6.62 -15.34
CA TYR A 173 -12.80 5.16 -15.17
C TYR A 173 -14.15 4.50 -14.83
N TYR A 174 -14.96 5.16 -14.00
CA TYR A 174 -16.33 4.72 -13.72
C TYR A 174 -17.16 4.63 -15.01
N PHE A 175 -17.19 5.70 -15.80
CA PHE A 175 -17.99 5.74 -17.03
C PHE A 175 -17.47 4.76 -18.09
N GLU A 176 -16.15 4.60 -18.19
CA GLU A 176 -15.53 3.58 -19.05
C GLU A 176 -15.99 2.17 -18.68
N THR A 177 -16.02 1.85 -17.38
CA THR A 177 -16.42 0.51 -16.90
C THR A 177 -17.92 0.20 -17.11
N VAL A 178 -18.75 1.23 -17.31
CA VAL A 178 -20.17 1.07 -17.63
C VAL A 178 -20.49 1.33 -19.10
N ASP A 179 -19.47 1.32 -19.96
CA ASP A 179 -19.54 1.51 -21.42
C ASP A 179 -20.11 2.86 -21.88
N ASP A 180 -20.09 3.89 -21.02
CA ASP A 180 -20.41 5.28 -21.39
C ASP A 180 -19.14 6.04 -21.79
N PHE A 181 -18.63 5.72 -22.97
CA PHE A 181 -17.37 6.26 -23.46
C PHE A 181 -17.41 7.79 -23.70
N VAL A 182 -18.59 8.36 -23.92
CA VAL A 182 -18.76 9.81 -24.11
C VAL A 182 -18.47 10.53 -22.79
N GLN A 183 -19.07 10.07 -21.70
CA GLN A 183 -18.81 10.65 -20.39
C GLN A 183 -17.39 10.32 -19.92
N ALA A 184 -16.89 9.11 -20.19
CA ALA A 184 -15.51 8.74 -19.87
C ALA A 184 -14.50 9.70 -20.50
N GLU A 185 -14.60 9.94 -21.82
CA GLU A 185 -13.74 10.88 -22.54
C GLU A 185 -13.84 12.30 -21.97
N SER A 186 -15.06 12.76 -21.68
CA SER A 186 -15.28 14.09 -21.08
C SER A 186 -14.53 14.25 -19.75
N TYR A 187 -14.64 13.27 -18.85
CA TYR A 187 -13.96 13.31 -17.56
C TYR A 187 -12.45 13.14 -17.67
N TYR A 188 -11.95 12.32 -18.59
CA TYR A 188 -10.51 12.21 -18.84
C TYR A 188 -9.91 13.51 -19.39
N LYS A 189 -10.61 14.21 -20.28
CA LYS A 189 -10.18 15.55 -20.73
C LYS A 189 -10.17 16.54 -19.56
N LYS A 190 -11.22 16.53 -18.74
CA LYS A 190 -11.29 17.36 -17.53
C LYS A 190 -10.11 17.11 -16.58
N ALA A 191 -9.66 15.87 -16.43
CA ALA A 191 -8.49 15.56 -15.61
C ALA A 191 -7.21 16.25 -16.10
N VAL A 192 -7.03 16.37 -17.42
CA VAL A 192 -5.92 17.11 -18.02
C VAL A 192 -6.07 18.62 -17.85
N GLU A 193 -7.31 19.14 -17.89
CA GLU A 193 -7.57 20.58 -17.72
C GLU A 193 -7.31 21.08 -16.30
N VAL A 194 -7.49 20.24 -15.28
CA VAL A 194 -7.38 20.62 -13.86
C VAL A 194 -6.04 20.24 -13.22
N GLY A 195 -5.13 19.60 -13.95
CA GLY A 195 -3.80 19.14 -13.50
C GLY A 195 -2.67 19.97 -14.04
#